data_AF-A0A8T4P7I1-F1
#
_entry.id   AF-A0A8T4P7I1-F1
#
_cell.length_a   1.000
_cell.length_b   1.000
_cell.length_c   1.000
_cell.angle_alpha   90.00
_cell.angle_beta   90.00
_cell.angle_gamma   90.00
#
_symmetry.space_group_name_H-M   'P 1'
#
loop_
_entity.id
_entity.type
_entity.pdbx_description
1 polymer ?
#
loop_
_entity_poly.entity_id
_entity_poly.type
_entity_poly.pdbx_seq_one_letter_code
_entity_poly.pdbx_strand_id
1 'polypeptide(L)'
;MNNKEIFNVFFREKPAMMLVNLKNAKGTMYASSLAKQIDCTYSHVVKILQEMEKEGLINFEKQGRLKLLTLTKKGSEIAEHIDSIKINL
;
A
#
# COMPACT_ATOMS: atom_id res chain seq x y z
N MET A 1 -2.47 -14.81 -21.32
CA MET A 1 -1.98 -14.44 -19.98
C MET A 1 -3.14 -13.82 -19.24
N ASN A 2 -3.43 -14.26 -18.02
CA ASN A 2 -4.44 -13.62 -17.19
C ASN A 2 -3.99 -12.19 -16.82
N ASN A 3 -4.89 -11.23 -16.64
CA ASN A 3 -4.54 -9.84 -16.28
C ASN A 3 -3.62 -9.77 -15.03
N LYS A 4 -3.83 -10.71 -14.10
CA LYS A 4 -2.98 -10.90 -12.92
C LYS A 4 -1.53 -11.28 -13.27
N GLU A 5 -1.32 -12.09 -14.30
CA GLU A 5 0.01 -12.54 -14.71
C GLU A 5 0.82 -11.39 -15.32
N ILE A 6 0.20 -10.57 -16.20
CA ILE A 6 0.90 -9.44 -16.82
C ILE A 6 1.18 -8.33 -15.80
N PHE A 7 0.24 -8.04 -14.89
CA PHE A 7 0.49 -7.08 -13.80
C PHE A 7 1.69 -7.49 -12.96
N ASN A 8 1.84 -8.79 -12.68
CA ASN A 8 2.93 -9.33 -11.88
C ASN A 8 4.30 -9.32 -12.59
N VAL A 9 4.34 -9.15 -13.92
CA VAL A 9 5.58 -8.91 -14.66
C VAL A 9 6.10 -7.49 -14.40
N PHE A 10 5.21 -6.50 -14.31
CA PHE A 10 5.59 -5.11 -14.08
C PHE A 10 5.73 -4.76 -12.58
N PHE A 11 4.85 -5.30 -11.75
CA PHE A 11 4.73 -4.92 -10.34
C PHE A 11 4.81 -6.14 -9.42
N ARG A 12 5.41 -5.95 -8.24
CA ARG A 12 5.18 -6.86 -7.13
C ARG A 12 3.78 -6.59 -6.57
N GLU A 13 2.87 -7.55 -6.75
CA GLU A 13 1.44 -7.37 -6.44
C GLU A 13 1.20 -6.85 -5.02
N LYS A 14 1.79 -7.50 -4.01
CA LYS A 14 1.54 -7.17 -2.60
C LYS A 14 1.92 -5.71 -2.27
N PRO A 15 3.15 -5.23 -2.53
CA PRO A 15 3.50 -3.82 -2.36
C PRO A 15 2.63 -2.84 -3.15
N ALA A 16 2.32 -3.15 -4.41
CA ALA A 16 1.47 -2.27 -5.22
C ALA A 16 0.07 -2.14 -4.62
N MET A 17 -0.51 -3.27 -4.19
CA MET A 17 -1.82 -3.30 -3.54
C MET A 17 -1.83 -2.68 -2.14
N MET A 18 -0.70 -2.54 -1.46
CA MET A 18 -0.64 -1.80 -0.19
C MET A 18 -1.09 -0.34 -0.37
N LEU A 19 -0.56 0.34 -1.38
CA LEU A 19 -0.92 1.74 -1.68
C LEU A 19 -2.37 1.86 -2.13
N VAL A 20 -2.83 0.98 -3.02
CA VAL A 20 -4.21 0.98 -3.52
C VAL A 20 -5.21 0.70 -2.38
N ASN A 21 -4.91 -0.24 -1.49
CA ASN A 21 -5.76 -0.55 -0.35
C ASN A 21 -5.82 0.62 0.66
N LEU A 22 -4.71 1.33 0.87
CA LEU A 22 -4.70 2.54 1.69
C LEU A 22 -5.54 3.67 1.07
N LYS A 23 -5.53 3.82 -0.25
CA LYS A 23 -6.37 4.79 -0.97
C LYS A 23 -7.86 4.48 -0.81
N ASN A 24 -8.21 3.21 -0.94
CA ASN A 24 -9.60 2.75 -0.85
C ASN A 24 -10.11 2.64 0.60
N ALA A 25 -9.22 2.72 1.58
CA ALA A 25 -9.59 2.78 2.99
C ALA A 25 -10.30 4.11 3.27
N LYS A 26 -11.49 4.05 3.88
CA LYS A 26 -12.20 5.24 4.37
C LYS A 26 -11.52 5.76 5.64
N GLY A 27 -10.36 6.42 5.48
CA GLY A 27 -9.60 7.06 6.58
C GLY A 27 -8.31 6.33 6.97
N THR A 28 -7.83 6.60 8.18
CA THR A 28 -6.56 6.08 8.69
C THR A 28 -6.61 4.57 8.90
N MET A 29 -5.56 3.85 8.48
CA MET A 29 -5.49 2.39 8.62
C MET A 29 -4.36 1.98 9.56
N TYR A 30 -4.58 0.98 10.43
CA TYR A 30 -3.48 0.39 11.20
C TYR A 30 -2.62 -0.53 10.32
N ALA A 31 -1.29 -0.45 10.48
CA ALA A 31 -0.36 -1.33 9.78
C ALA A 31 -0.64 -2.82 10.02
N SER A 32 -1.12 -3.18 11.21
CA SER A 32 -1.55 -4.55 11.54
C SER A 32 -2.77 -5.00 10.75
N SER A 33 -3.73 -4.12 10.49
CA SER A 33 -4.90 -4.40 9.65
C SER A 33 -4.49 -4.60 8.19
N LEU A 34 -3.61 -3.73 7.68
CA LEU A 34 -3.08 -3.86 6.32
C LEU A 34 -2.31 -5.19 6.12
N ALA A 35 -1.51 -5.59 7.11
CA ALA A 35 -0.75 -6.84 7.05
C ALA A 35 -1.64 -8.09 6.96
N LYS A 36 -2.76 -8.08 7.71
CA LYS A 36 -3.77 -9.16 7.62
C LYS A 36 -4.44 -9.20 6.25
N GLN A 37 -4.76 -8.06 5.67
CA GLN A 37 -5.43 -7.98 4.37
C GLN A 37 -4.56 -8.46 3.21
N ILE A 38 -3.24 -8.30 3.31
CA ILE A 38 -2.27 -8.59 2.25
C ILE A 38 -1.64 -9.98 2.40
N ASP A 39 -2.06 -10.74 3.41
CA ASP A 39 -1.58 -12.09 3.70
C ASP A 39 -0.04 -12.14 3.77
N CYS A 40 0.53 -11.27 4.61
CA CYS A 40 1.98 -11.16 4.77
C CYS A 40 2.35 -10.96 6.24
N THR A 41 3.56 -11.36 6.62
CA THR A 41 4.03 -11.17 7.99
C THR A 41 4.12 -9.68 8.32
N TYR A 42 3.76 -9.33 9.55
CA TYR A 42 3.79 -7.94 10.01
C TYR A 42 5.17 -7.29 9.82
N SER A 43 6.26 -8.00 10.14
CA SER A 43 7.62 -7.48 10.00
C SER A 43 7.99 -7.18 8.55
N HIS A 44 7.52 -7.97 7.58
CA HIS A 44 7.77 -7.70 6.16
C HIS A 44 6.98 -6.49 5.67
N VAL A 45 5.70 -6.39 6.06
CA VAL A 45 4.83 -5.25 5.74
C VAL A 45 5.38 -3.95 6.30
N VAL A 46 5.82 -3.95 7.56
CA VAL A 46 6.43 -2.75 8.18
C VAL A 46 7.68 -2.30 7.44
N LYS A 47 8.56 -3.20 7.01
CA LYS A 47 9.73 -2.83 6.21
C LYS A 47 9.33 -2.13 4.91
N ILE A 48 8.34 -2.66 4.20
CA ILE A 48 7.85 -2.05 2.96
C ILE A 48 7.25 -0.66 3.24
N LEU A 49 6.44 -0.53 4.29
CA LEU A 49 5.84 0.75 4.68
C LEU A 49 6.92 1.79 5.06
N GLN A 50 8.01 1.37 5.71
CA GLN A 50 9.13 2.27 6.01
C GLN A 50 9.81 2.82 4.75
N GLU A 51 10.00 1.99 3.72
CA GLU A 51 10.50 2.47 2.43
C GLU A 51 9.50 3.42 1.74
N MET A 52 8.20 3.12 1.81
CA MET A 52 7.15 4.00 1.26
C MET A 52 7.10 5.36 1.98
N GLU A 53 7.28 5.40 3.30
CA GLU A 53 7.36 6.63 4.07
C GLU A 53 8.61 7.44 3.69
N LYS A 54 9.76 6.77 3.56
CA LYS A 54 11.02 7.40 3.15
C LYS A 54 10.91 8.07 1.77
N GLU A 55 10.16 7.46 0.85
CA GLU A 55 9.87 8.01 -0.48
C GLU A 55 8.70 9.02 -0.50
N GLY A 56 8.14 9.33 0.67
CA GLY A 56 7.06 10.32 0.83
C GLY A 56 5.72 9.88 0.26
N LEU A 57 5.45 8.58 0.20
CA LEU A 57 4.17 8.02 -0.28
C LEU A 57 3.13 7.91 0.84
N ILE A 58 3.59 7.66 2.06
CA ILE A 58 2.74 7.51 3.23
C ILE A 58 3.31 8.27 4.43
N ASN A 59 2.50 8.49 5.45
CA ASN A 59 2.95 8.94 6.76
C ASN A 59 2.61 7.90 7.82
N PHE A 60 3.50 7.70 8.80
CA PHE A 60 3.13 7.10 10.07
C PHE A 60 2.71 8.17 11.08
N GLU A 61 1.46 8.12 11.50
CA GLU A 61 1.00 8.87 12.67
C GLU A 61 1.14 8.01 13.92
N LYS A 62 1.91 8.49 14.89
CA LYS A 62 2.04 7.84 16.20
C LYS A 62 0.84 8.19 17.07
N GLN A 63 -0.02 7.21 17.32
CA GLN A 63 -0.95 7.22 18.45
C GLN A 63 -0.47 6.20 19.49
N GLY A 64 0.42 6.63 20.38
CA GLY A 64 1.03 5.77 21.39
C GLY A 64 1.87 4.65 20.76
N ARG A 65 1.54 3.38 21.06
CA ARG A 65 2.21 2.20 20.47
C ARG A 65 1.67 1.85 19.08
N LEU A 66 0.54 2.44 18.66
CA LEU A 66 -0.08 2.16 17.38
C LEU A 66 0.44 3.14 16.32
N LYS A 67 0.76 2.59 15.15
CA LYS A 67 1.11 3.36 13.95
C LYS A 67 -0.09 3.37 13.01
N LEU A 68 -0.72 4.52 12.89
CA LEU A 68 -1.73 4.79 11.87
C LEU A 68 -1.02 5.17 10.57
N LEU A 69 -1.58 4.70 9.45
CA LEU A 69 -1.11 4.95 8.09
C LEU A 69 -2.05 5.91 7.40
N THR A 70 -1.48 6.95 6.80
CA THR A 70 -2.18 7.86 5.90
C THR A 70 -1.39 8.00 4.59
N LEU A 71 -2.10 8.19 3.48
CA LEU A 71 -1.45 8.54 2.21
C LEU A 71 -1.05 10.02 2.23
N THR A 72 0.12 10.31 1.67
CA THR A 72 0.43 11.67 1.24
C THR A 72 -0.32 11.99 -0.05
N LYS A 73 -0.33 13.26 -0.48
CA LYS A 73 -0.84 13.64 -1.80
C LYS A 73 -0.15 12.83 -2.92
N LYS A 74 1.18 12.74 -2.88
CA LYS A 74 1.99 11.95 -3.82
C LYS A 74 1.59 10.46 -3.80
N GLY A 75 1.39 9.90 -2.61
CA GLY A 75 0.94 8.51 -2.45
C GLY A 75 -0.42 8.25 -3.06
N SER A 76 -1.38 9.15 -2.85
CA SER A 76 -2.73 9.05 -3.44
C SER A 76 -2.70 9.09 -4.96
N GLU A 77 -1.93 10.00 -5.56
CA GLU A 77 -1.77 10.10 -7.01
C GLU A 77 -1.13 8.84 -7.61
N ILE A 78 -0.08 8.32 -6.97
CA ILE A 78 0.58 7.08 -7.41
C ILE A 78 -0.35 5.87 -7.25
N ALA A 79 -1.09 5.78 -6.14
CA ALA A 79 -2.06 4.72 -5.93
C ALA A 79 -3.17 4.73 -6.99
N GLU A 80 -3.65 5.91 -7.40
CA GLU A 80 -4.61 6.06 -8.49
C GLU A 80 -4.07 5.52 -9.81
N HIS A 81 -2.84 5.87 -10.18
CA HIS A 81 -2.22 5.36 -11.41
C HIS A 81 -2.04 3.85 -11.39
N ILE A 82 -1.61 3.27 -10.26
CA ILE A 82 -1.45 1.82 -10.11
C ILE A 82 -2.79 1.12 -10.25
N ASP A 83 -3.84 1.64 -9.61
CA ASP A 83 -5.20 1.10 -9.68
C ASP A 83 -5.75 1.15 -11.10
N SER A 84 -5.57 2.29 -11.79
CA SER A 84 -5.92 2.46 -13.20
C SER A 84 -5.18 1.46 -14.11
N ILE A 85 -3.86 1.30 -13.94
CA ILE A 85 -3.08 0.32 -14.70
C ILE A 85 -3.62 -1.09 -14.47
N LYS A 86 -3.93 -1.46 -13.23
CA LYS A 86 -4.47 -2.78 -12.90
C LYS A 86 -5.83 -3.06 -13.53
N ILE A 87 -6.70 -2.05 -13.63
CA ILE A 87 -8.03 -2.17 -14.24
C ILE A 87 -7.95 -2.32 -15.77
N ASN A 88 -6.96 -1.68 -16.39
CA ASN A 88 -6.82 -1.62 -17.86
C ASN A 88 -5.89 -2.69 -18.47
N LEU A 89 -5.13 -3.40 -17.64
CA LEU A 89 -4.37 -4.61 -18.02
C LEU A 89 -5.24 -5.84 -17.87
#